data_AF-A0A422N9G7-F1
#
_entry.id   AF-A0A422N9G7-F1
#
_cell.length_a   1.000
_cell.length_b   1.000
_cell.length_c   1.000
_cell.angle_alpha   90.00
_cell.angle_beta   90.00
_cell.angle_gamma   90.00
#
_symmetry.space_group_name_H-M   'P 1'
#
loop_
_entity.id
_entity.type
_entity.pdbx_description
1 polymer ?
#
loop_
_entity_poly.entity_id
_entity_poly.type
_entity_poly.pdbx_seq_one_letter_code
_entity_poly.pdbx_strand_id
1 'polypeptide(L)'
;MDFDLSASSVTEALGDLQLKLQSVQEDAKLYSALEKKASSSFERHRAELTLLLQKERAIHAAAEDRLRDELQRLLSENESANEQLTSLRLQRERSCRAEVQARQKQLEEREEALQRRLLELQVQFKAARTDVDLAKQEKAWHEMQLREVLGRQRVLNEELQQLRCEAERQHARAAAEAQLQDRQSRRQGLHCGLEKAFLPSGLPDQCHTTSPSSHHIAAIVSTVERQNYYKPRLYYRRRGITSPMDRRLESPLRCGMSTSGETQPMPLLRPCLSSMAFVAREKTGVTSSSPSTPLRHVVEGNATPELSSHTGTKSGRHLAAVCRSLLREILAMRREYQDCNAALNDPLADTVELSRRMRNIMNELDRKVHQLRSLRQQQAAVEDKLKLHDMMLEIAAENNYCESIYGDLLELIRS
;
A
#
# COMPACT_ATOMS: atom_id res chain seq x y z
N MET A 1 19.46 135.29 26.63
CA MET A 1 19.86 134.09 25.85
C MET A 1 19.69 134.46 24.42
N ASP A 2 20.62 135.30 23.98
CA ASP A 2 20.50 136.04 22.75
C ASP A 2 21.05 135.15 21.65
N PHE A 3 20.18 134.77 20.71
CA PHE A 3 20.61 134.02 19.54
C PHE A 3 21.38 134.99 18.65
N ASP A 4 22.67 134.76 18.47
CA ASP A 4 23.49 135.45 17.48
C ASP A 4 22.94 135.12 16.07
N LEU A 5 22.02 135.97 15.61
CA LEU A 5 21.46 135.99 14.25
C LEU A 5 22.49 136.51 13.23
N SER A 6 23.68 135.91 13.27
CA SER A 6 24.71 136.06 12.25
C SER A 6 24.26 135.31 11.00
N ALA A 7 24.39 135.97 9.84
CA ALA A 7 23.92 135.40 8.57
C ALA A 7 24.56 134.05 8.23
N SER A 8 25.78 133.79 8.71
CA SER A 8 26.49 132.51 8.61
C SER A 8 25.74 131.34 9.26
N SER A 9 25.23 131.52 10.49
CA SER A 9 24.52 130.48 11.25
C SER A 9 23.23 130.02 10.54
N VAL A 10 22.49 130.97 9.95
CA VAL A 10 21.29 130.67 9.16
C VAL A 10 21.65 129.96 7.85
N THR A 11 22.74 130.33 7.19
CA THR A 11 23.19 129.63 5.97
C THR A 11 23.71 128.22 6.24
N GLU A 12 24.39 127.98 7.37
CA GLU A 12 24.82 126.64 7.79
C GLU A 12 23.62 125.75 8.09
N ALA A 13 22.64 126.24 8.88
CA ALA A 13 21.41 125.50 9.18
C ALA A 13 20.57 125.17 7.93
N LEU A 14 20.56 126.06 6.92
CA LEU A 14 19.92 125.80 5.62
C LEU A 14 20.71 124.80 4.77
N GLY A 15 22.04 124.83 4.82
CA GLY A 15 22.91 123.82 4.19
C GLY A 15 22.69 122.43 4.78
N ASP A 16 22.65 122.32 6.11
CA ASP A 16 22.33 121.09 6.84
C ASP A 16 20.93 120.56 6.52
N LEU A 17 19.94 121.46 6.40
CA LEU A 17 18.59 121.10 5.96
C LEU A 17 18.61 120.54 4.53
N GLN A 18 19.36 121.18 3.61
CA GLN A 18 19.49 120.74 2.23
C GLN A 18 20.18 119.37 2.12
N LEU A 19 21.24 119.13 2.90
CA LEU A 19 21.90 117.82 2.99
C LEU A 19 20.98 116.74 3.57
N LYS A 20 20.22 117.05 4.61
CA LYS A 20 19.20 116.12 5.15
C LYS A 20 18.10 115.81 4.13
N LEU A 21 17.66 116.81 3.37
CA LEU A 21 16.63 116.65 2.34
C LEU A 21 17.15 115.80 1.16
N GLN A 22 18.43 115.96 0.78
CA GLN A 22 19.12 115.07 -0.17
C GLN A 22 19.23 113.64 0.36
N SER A 23 19.68 113.43 1.61
CA SER A 23 19.76 112.12 2.25
C SER A 23 18.39 111.41 2.30
N VAL A 24 17.32 112.10 2.69
CA VAL A 24 15.95 111.54 2.67
C VAL A 24 15.50 111.20 1.24
N GLN A 25 15.92 111.99 0.23
CA GLN A 25 15.62 111.69 -1.17
C GLN A 25 16.42 110.49 -1.71
N GLU A 26 17.63 110.26 -1.20
CA GLU A 26 18.45 109.07 -1.49
C GLU A 26 17.88 107.82 -0.83
N ASP A 27 17.49 107.90 0.45
CA ASP A 27 16.79 106.83 1.16
C ASP A 27 15.48 106.45 0.46
N ALA A 28 14.67 107.43 0.03
CA ALA A 28 13.45 107.16 -0.73
C ALA A 28 13.71 106.41 -2.06
N LYS A 29 14.81 106.73 -2.76
CA LYS A 29 15.24 105.99 -3.97
C LYS A 29 15.70 104.58 -3.61
N LEU A 30 16.45 104.42 -2.51
CA LEU A 30 16.94 103.13 -2.01
C LEU A 30 15.77 102.21 -1.62
N TYR A 31 14.80 102.71 -0.85
CA TYR A 31 13.59 101.96 -0.49
C TYR A 31 12.77 101.57 -1.72
N SER A 32 12.59 102.47 -2.71
CA SER A 32 11.91 102.11 -3.97
C SER A 32 12.68 101.04 -4.77
N ALA A 33 14.01 101.06 -4.76
CA ALA A 33 14.83 100.04 -5.41
C ALA A 33 14.76 98.69 -4.67
N LEU A 34 14.75 98.71 -3.33
CA LEU A 34 14.57 97.52 -2.49
C LEU A 34 13.18 96.91 -2.66
N GLU A 35 12.12 97.72 -2.71
CA GLU A 35 10.75 97.29 -2.97
C GLU A 35 10.65 96.60 -4.34
N LYS A 36 11.14 97.23 -5.41
CA LYS A 36 11.19 96.62 -6.76
C LYS A 36 11.96 95.30 -6.77
N LYS A 37 13.11 95.25 -6.08
CA LYS A 37 13.91 94.02 -5.95
C LYS A 37 13.15 92.93 -5.21
N ALA A 38 12.49 93.26 -4.10
CA ALA A 38 11.68 92.35 -3.30
C ALA A 38 10.49 91.79 -4.10
N SER A 39 9.69 92.66 -4.72
CA SER A 39 8.56 92.27 -5.59
C SER A 39 9.01 91.34 -6.71
N SER A 40 10.09 91.68 -7.44
CA SER A 40 10.63 90.79 -8.48
C SER A 40 11.13 89.44 -7.95
N SER A 41 11.51 89.36 -6.66
CA SER A 41 11.95 88.10 -6.03
C SER A 41 10.77 87.27 -5.58
N PHE A 42 9.71 87.88 -5.04
CA PHE A 42 8.45 87.19 -4.74
C PHE A 42 7.78 86.66 -6.02
N GLU A 43 7.81 87.42 -7.12
CA GLU A 43 7.33 86.98 -8.42
C GLU A 43 8.14 85.78 -8.96
N ARG A 44 9.48 85.83 -8.88
CA ARG A 44 10.34 84.69 -9.23
C ARG A 44 10.04 83.45 -8.38
N HIS A 45 9.97 83.58 -7.05
CA HIS A 45 9.63 82.45 -6.17
C HIS A 45 8.22 81.90 -6.45
N ARG A 46 7.24 82.76 -6.76
CA ARG A 46 5.88 82.35 -7.15
C ARG A 46 5.88 81.57 -8.47
N ALA A 47 6.67 81.99 -9.46
CA ALA A 47 6.84 81.28 -10.73
C ALA A 47 7.53 79.92 -10.52
N GLU A 48 8.59 79.87 -9.72
CA GLU A 48 9.30 78.63 -9.36
C GLU A 48 8.40 77.63 -8.64
N LEU A 49 7.63 78.07 -7.63
CA LEU A 49 6.64 77.23 -6.93
C LEU A 49 5.55 76.70 -7.89
N THR A 50 5.08 77.54 -8.82
CA THR A 50 4.09 77.12 -9.83
C THR A 50 4.67 76.05 -10.75
N LEU A 51 5.93 76.20 -11.18
CA LEU A 51 6.63 75.22 -12.01
C LEU A 51 6.90 73.90 -11.26
N LEU A 52 7.24 73.96 -9.96
CA LEU A 52 7.40 72.76 -9.13
C LEU A 52 6.09 71.99 -9.00
N LEU A 53 4.97 72.67 -8.68
CA LEU A 53 3.65 72.05 -8.62
C LEU A 53 3.22 71.43 -9.97
N GLN A 54 3.59 72.04 -11.10
CA GLN A 54 3.35 71.45 -12.42
C GLN A 54 4.21 70.19 -12.66
N LYS A 55 5.49 70.20 -12.26
CA LYS A 55 6.39 69.04 -12.35
C LYS A 55 5.92 67.89 -11.45
N GLU A 56 5.50 68.17 -10.22
CA GLU A 56 4.93 67.16 -9.31
C GLU A 56 3.69 66.50 -9.93
N ARG A 57 2.74 67.28 -10.44
CA ARG A 57 1.56 66.74 -11.15
C ARG A 57 1.93 65.89 -12.36
N ALA A 58 2.93 66.30 -13.14
CA ALA A 58 3.41 65.52 -14.28
C ALA A 58 4.08 64.21 -13.87
N ILE A 59 4.86 64.20 -12.78
CA ILE A 59 5.46 62.99 -12.21
C ILE A 59 4.38 62.04 -11.69
N HIS A 60 3.36 62.55 -10.99
CA HIS A 60 2.24 61.75 -10.51
C HIS A 60 1.43 61.13 -11.66
N ALA A 61 1.07 61.92 -12.68
CA ALA A 61 0.36 61.40 -13.86
C ALA A 61 1.18 60.30 -14.58
N ALA A 62 2.48 60.54 -14.81
CA ALA A 62 3.36 59.54 -15.43
C ALA A 62 3.58 58.28 -14.56
N ALA A 63 3.44 58.38 -13.24
CA ALA A 63 3.47 57.22 -12.34
C ALA A 63 2.14 56.44 -12.38
N GLU A 64 0.99 57.13 -12.40
CA GLU A 64 -0.33 56.51 -12.56
C GLU A 64 -0.45 55.77 -13.89
N ASP A 65 -0.01 56.36 -15.00
CA ASP A 65 -0.10 55.72 -16.31
C ASP A 65 0.76 54.45 -16.39
N ARG A 66 1.97 54.46 -15.81
CA ARG A 66 2.79 53.23 -15.68
C ARG A 66 2.10 52.14 -14.87
N LEU A 67 1.45 52.50 -13.76
CA LEU A 67 0.70 51.54 -12.94
C LEU A 67 -0.53 51.00 -13.67
N ARG A 68 -1.17 51.79 -14.53
CA ARG A 68 -2.25 51.33 -15.42
C ARG A 68 -1.74 50.34 -16.46
N ASP A 69 -0.62 50.64 -17.12
CA ASP A 69 0.02 49.76 -18.10
C ASP A 69 0.46 48.42 -17.46
N GLU A 70 1.10 48.47 -16.28
CA GLU A 70 1.49 47.29 -15.51
C GLU A 70 0.28 46.45 -15.09
N LEU A 71 -0.79 47.09 -14.60
CA LEU A 71 -2.03 46.39 -14.23
C LEU A 71 -2.69 45.73 -15.44
N GLN A 72 -2.82 46.45 -16.57
CA GLN A 72 -3.42 45.91 -17.79
C GLN A 72 -2.62 44.72 -18.33
N ARG A 73 -1.29 44.83 -18.31
CA ARG A 73 -0.40 43.72 -18.67
C ARG A 73 -0.62 42.50 -17.75
N LEU A 74 -0.58 42.69 -16.44
CA LEU A 74 -0.78 41.60 -15.47
C LEU A 74 -2.16 40.95 -15.59
N LEU A 75 -3.21 41.71 -15.91
CA LEU A 75 -4.54 41.17 -16.21
C LEU A 75 -4.51 40.29 -17.46
N SER A 76 -3.92 40.74 -18.57
CA SER A 76 -3.80 39.90 -19.78
C SER A 76 -2.93 38.64 -19.58
N GLU A 77 -1.87 38.73 -18.78
CA GLU A 77 -1.04 37.59 -18.41
C GLU A 77 -1.87 36.59 -17.56
N ASN A 78 -2.70 37.09 -16.63
CA ASN A 78 -3.60 36.27 -15.81
C ASN A 78 -4.70 35.58 -16.64
N GLU A 79 -5.33 36.30 -17.56
CA GLU A 79 -6.33 35.77 -18.49
C GLU A 79 -5.75 34.62 -19.33
N SER A 80 -4.59 34.85 -19.98
CA SER A 80 -3.92 33.81 -20.77
C SER A 80 -3.50 32.59 -19.93
N ALA A 81 -3.06 32.79 -18.68
CA ALA A 81 -2.74 31.70 -17.76
C ALA A 81 -3.99 30.91 -17.34
N ASN A 82 -5.14 31.59 -17.14
CA ASN A 82 -6.40 30.93 -16.85
C ASN A 82 -6.91 30.11 -18.04
N GLU A 83 -6.78 30.61 -19.28
CA GLU A 83 -7.10 29.85 -20.51
C GLU A 83 -6.22 28.60 -20.65
N GLN A 84 -4.92 28.70 -20.38
CA GLN A 84 -4.01 27.55 -20.35
C GLN A 84 -4.40 26.55 -19.25
N LEU A 85 -4.78 27.03 -18.05
CA LEU A 85 -5.25 26.15 -16.97
C LEU A 85 -6.58 25.46 -17.30
N THR A 86 -7.53 26.14 -17.95
CA THR A 86 -8.82 25.52 -18.34
C THR A 86 -8.63 24.48 -19.45
N SER A 87 -7.82 24.76 -20.46
CA SER A 87 -7.51 23.80 -21.53
C SER A 87 -6.76 22.56 -21.00
N LEU A 88 -5.78 22.73 -20.12
CA LEU A 88 -5.08 21.62 -19.45
C LEU A 88 -6.01 20.78 -18.55
N ARG A 89 -6.94 21.43 -17.84
CA ARG A 89 -7.97 20.72 -17.04
C ARG A 89 -8.88 19.89 -17.93
N LEU A 90 -9.37 20.47 -19.03
CA LEU A 90 -10.24 19.79 -20.00
C LEU A 90 -9.52 18.62 -20.70
N GLN A 91 -8.25 18.78 -21.05
CA GLN A 91 -7.42 17.72 -21.63
C GLN A 91 -7.23 16.56 -20.64
N ARG A 92 -6.90 16.86 -19.38
CA ARG A 92 -6.77 15.84 -18.32
C ARG A 92 -8.09 15.11 -18.07
N GLU A 93 -9.20 15.84 -18.00
CA GLU A 93 -10.53 15.24 -17.84
C GLU A 93 -10.88 14.29 -18.99
N ARG A 94 -10.59 14.69 -20.23
CA ARG A 94 -10.76 13.83 -21.42
C ARG A 94 -9.89 12.58 -21.35
N SER A 95 -8.62 12.70 -20.96
CA SER A 95 -7.71 11.54 -20.78
C SER A 95 -8.23 10.58 -19.71
N CYS A 96 -8.57 11.09 -18.52
CA CYS A 96 -9.11 10.29 -17.43
C CYS A 96 -10.41 9.56 -17.82
N ARG A 97 -11.32 10.24 -18.55
CA ARG A 97 -12.55 9.60 -19.06
C ARG A 97 -12.24 8.48 -20.06
N ALA A 98 -11.31 8.70 -20.99
CA ALA A 98 -10.89 7.68 -21.94
C ALA A 98 -10.22 6.47 -21.26
N GLU A 99 -9.35 6.71 -20.28
CA GLU A 99 -8.71 5.65 -19.48
C GLU A 99 -9.72 4.82 -18.67
N VAL A 100 -10.71 5.48 -18.04
CA VAL A 100 -11.77 4.79 -17.30
C VAL A 100 -12.63 3.95 -18.24
N GLN A 101 -13.03 4.49 -19.40
CA GLN A 101 -13.78 3.74 -20.42
C GLN A 101 -12.99 2.56 -20.97
N ALA A 102 -11.69 2.71 -21.22
CA ALA A 102 -10.82 1.63 -21.68
C ALA A 102 -10.69 0.52 -20.63
N ARG A 103 -10.52 0.88 -19.34
CA ARG A 103 -10.51 -0.10 -18.24
C ARG A 103 -11.86 -0.80 -18.06
N GLN A 104 -12.97 -0.08 -18.21
CA GLN A 104 -14.29 -0.67 -18.11
C GLN A 104 -14.50 -1.73 -19.21
N LYS A 105 -14.20 -1.41 -20.48
CA LYS A 105 -14.25 -2.38 -21.58
C LYS A 105 -13.38 -3.62 -21.33
N GLN A 106 -12.15 -3.42 -20.83
CA GLN A 106 -11.26 -4.54 -20.47
C GLN A 106 -11.81 -5.40 -19.33
N LEU A 107 -12.60 -4.85 -18.40
CA LEU A 107 -13.27 -5.61 -17.35
C LEU A 107 -14.48 -6.38 -17.91
N GLU A 108 -15.28 -5.74 -18.76
CA GLU A 108 -16.41 -6.36 -19.47
C GLU A 108 -15.95 -7.55 -20.33
N GLU A 109 -14.91 -7.37 -21.16
CA GLU A 109 -14.29 -8.44 -21.96
C GLU A 109 -13.77 -9.61 -21.11
N ARG A 110 -13.16 -9.31 -19.95
CA ARG A 110 -12.67 -10.33 -19.00
C ARG A 110 -13.80 -11.06 -18.31
N GLU A 111 -14.87 -10.35 -17.95
CA GLU A 111 -16.04 -10.95 -17.33
C GLU A 111 -16.73 -11.89 -18.32
N GLU A 112 -16.96 -11.47 -19.56
CA GLU A 112 -17.49 -12.34 -20.62
C GLU A 112 -16.62 -13.59 -20.84
N ALA A 113 -15.29 -13.44 -20.86
CA ALA A 113 -14.38 -14.57 -21.01
C ALA A 113 -14.47 -15.56 -19.82
N LEU A 114 -14.60 -15.06 -18.59
CA LEU A 114 -14.80 -15.87 -17.40
C LEU A 114 -16.18 -16.55 -17.40
N GLN A 115 -17.24 -15.86 -17.80
CA GLN A 115 -18.58 -16.41 -17.94
C GLN A 115 -18.61 -17.56 -18.97
N ARG A 116 -18.00 -17.37 -20.16
CA ARG A 116 -17.81 -18.44 -21.17
C ARG A 116 -17.09 -19.65 -20.56
N ARG A 117 -15.98 -19.42 -19.84
CA ARG A 117 -15.20 -20.50 -19.22
C ARG A 117 -15.97 -21.23 -18.11
N LEU A 118 -16.81 -20.55 -17.34
CA LEU A 118 -17.69 -21.16 -16.35
C LEU A 118 -18.75 -22.06 -17.00
N LEU A 119 -19.32 -21.65 -18.14
CA LEU A 119 -20.25 -22.47 -18.92
C LEU A 119 -19.56 -23.72 -19.48
N GLU A 120 -18.36 -23.58 -20.05
CA GLU A 120 -17.54 -24.71 -20.51
C GLU A 120 -17.28 -25.73 -19.38
N LEU A 121 -16.84 -25.25 -18.21
CA LEU A 121 -16.61 -26.10 -17.03
C LEU A 121 -17.89 -26.76 -16.52
N GLN A 122 -19.03 -26.07 -16.59
CA GLN A 122 -20.32 -26.66 -16.21
C GLN A 122 -20.75 -27.78 -17.17
N VAL A 123 -20.49 -27.63 -18.48
CA VAL A 123 -20.73 -28.68 -19.48
C VAL A 123 -19.79 -29.86 -19.25
N GLN A 124 -18.50 -29.63 -19.05
CA GLN A 124 -17.52 -30.68 -18.74
C GLN A 124 -17.87 -31.44 -17.45
N PHE A 125 -18.29 -30.74 -16.40
CA PHE A 125 -18.74 -31.37 -15.15
C PHE A 125 -20.00 -32.23 -15.33
N LYS A 126 -20.97 -31.77 -16.14
CA LYS A 126 -22.15 -32.56 -16.49
C LYS A 126 -21.79 -33.84 -17.24
N ALA A 127 -20.89 -33.75 -18.23
CA ALA A 127 -20.42 -34.90 -19.00
C ALA A 127 -19.66 -35.91 -18.11
N ALA A 128 -18.68 -35.45 -17.34
CA ALA A 128 -17.94 -36.31 -16.40
C ALA A 128 -18.87 -36.99 -15.37
N ARG A 129 -19.95 -36.32 -14.95
CA ARG A 129 -20.98 -36.92 -14.09
C ARG A 129 -21.77 -38.01 -14.81
N THR A 130 -22.20 -37.81 -16.06
CA THR A 130 -22.89 -38.85 -16.83
C THR A 130 -21.99 -40.06 -17.08
N ASP A 131 -20.71 -39.85 -17.35
CA ASP A 131 -19.73 -40.94 -17.55
C ASP A 131 -19.55 -41.76 -16.27
N VAL A 132 -19.45 -41.10 -15.11
CA VAL A 132 -19.39 -41.75 -13.80
C VAL A 132 -20.68 -42.53 -13.49
N ASP A 133 -21.85 -42.01 -13.85
CA ASP A 133 -23.13 -42.69 -13.62
C ASP A 133 -23.35 -43.88 -14.58
N LEU A 134 -22.80 -43.83 -15.81
CA LEU A 134 -22.72 -44.97 -16.72
C LEU A 134 -21.77 -46.05 -16.18
N ALA A 135 -20.55 -45.69 -15.78
CA ALA A 135 -19.57 -46.63 -15.24
C ALA A 135 -20.07 -47.35 -13.97
N LYS A 136 -20.92 -46.70 -13.15
CA LYS A 136 -21.60 -47.36 -12.02
C LYS A 136 -22.62 -48.41 -12.49
N GLN A 137 -23.37 -48.15 -13.55
CA GLN A 137 -24.34 -49.09 -14.11
C GLN A 137 -23.63 -50.31 -14.71
N GLU A 138 -22.57 -50.09 -15.50
CA GLU A 138 -21.71 -51.15 -16.04
C GLU A 138 -21.10 -52.00 -14.91
N LYS A 139 -20.55 -51.36 -13.88
CA LYS A 139 -20.03 -52.06 -12.69
C LYS A 139 -21.11 -52.94 -12.04
N ALA A 140 -22.31 -52.41 -11.80
CA ALA A 140 -23.41 -53.16 -11.18
C ALA A 140 -23.84 -54.37 -12.04
N TRP A 141 -23.85 -54.21 -13.36
CA TRP A 141 -24.11 -55.28 -14.32
C TRP A 141 -23.02 -56.37 -14.31
N HIS A 142 -21.75 -55.99 -14.32
CA HIS A 142 -20.63 -56.93 -14.20
C HIS A 142 -20.61 -57.66 -12.84
N GLU A 143 -20.93 -56.98 -11.74
CA GLU A 143 -21.07 -57.62 -10.43
C GLU A 143 -22.19 -58.68 -10.41
N MET A 144 -23.32 -58.40 -11.06
CA MET A 144 -24.42 -59.36 -11.22
C MET A 144 -23.98 -60.58 -12.03
N GLN A 145 -23.35 -60.38 -13.20
CA GLN A 145 -22.82 -61.49 -14.01
C GLN A 145 -21.79 -62.34 -13.25
N LEU A 146 -20.89 -61.70 -12.50
CA LEU A 146 -19.91 -62.40 -11.68
C LEU A 146 -20.57 -63.25 -10.59
N ARG A 147 -21.63 -62.74 -9.94
CA ARG A 147 -22.42 -63.51 -8.96
C ARG A 147 -23.09 -64.72 -9.61
N GLU A 148 -23.64 -64.60 -10.81
CA GLU A 148 -24.23 -65.73 -11.54
C GLU A 148 -23.19 -66.80 -11.89
N VAL A 149 -22.04 -66.40 -12.44
CA VAL A 149 -20.95 -67.34 -12.82
C VAL A 149 -20.39 -68.04 -11.59
N LEU A 150 -20.12 -67.31 -10.50
CA LEU A 150 -19.69 -67.89 -9.23
C LEU A 150 -20.76 -68.82 -8.63
N GLY A 151 -22.05 -68.50 -8.80
CA GLY A 151 -23.16 -69.39 -8.42
C GLY A 151 -23.12 -70.72 -9.17
N ARG A 152 -23.00 -70.68 -10.50
CA ARG A 152 -22.86 -71.90 -11.34
C ARG A 152 -21.61 -72.70 -10.97
N GLN A 153 -20.49 -72.02 -10.71
CA GLN A 153 -19.23 -72.67 -10.30
C GLN A 153 -19.36 -73.38 -8.95
N ARG A 154 -20.10 -72.83 -7.98
CA ARG A 154 -20.37 -73.48 -6.70
C ARG A 154 -21.15 -74.78 -6.89
N VAL A 155 -22.23 -74.75 -7.65
CA VAL A 155 -23.04 -75.96 -7.95
C VAL A 155 -22.19 -77.04 -8.62
N LEU A 156 -21.42 -76.70 -9.66
CA LEU A 156 -20.51 -77.65 -10.32
C LEU A 156 -19.41 -78.20 -9.38
N ASN A 157 -18.90 -77.39 -8.45
CA ASN A 157 -17.94 -77.85 -7.44
C ASN A 157 -18.61 -78.79 -6.42
N GLU A 158 -19.84 -78.53 -6.00
CA GLU A 158 -20.61 -79.39 -5.10
C GLU A 158 -20.91 -80.75 -5.79
N GLU A 159 -21.31 -80.74 -7.06
CA GLU A 159 -21.49 -81.95 -7.88
C GLU A 159 -20.17 -82.75 -8.01
N LEU A 160 -19.05 -82.10 -8.36
CA LEU A 160 -17.74 -82.73 -8.41
C LEU A 160 -17.31 -83.31 -7.07
N GLN A 161 -17.65 -82.65 -5.96
CA GLN A 161 -17.30 -83.10 -4.61
C GLN A 161 -18.19 -84.28 -4.17
N GLN A 162 -19.46 -84.31 -4.57
CA GLN A 162 -20.34 -85.49 -4.43
C GLN A 162 -19.79 -86.68 -5.22
N LEU A 163 -19.45 -86.49 -6.49
CA LEU A 163 -18.87 -87.53 -7.35
C LEU A 163 -17.53 -88.07 -6.80
N ARG A 164 -16.68 -87.20 -6.23
CA ARG A 164 -15.46 -87.63 -5.52
C ARG A 164 -15.78 -88.51 -4.31
N CYS A 165 -16.69 -88.08 -3.43
CA CYS A 165 -17.12 -88.88 -2.29
C CYS A 165 -17.75 -90.21 -2.71
N GLU A 166 -18.46 -90.27 -3.84
CA GLU A 166 -19.00 -91.52 -4.38
C GLU A 166 -17.91 -92.44 -4.95
N ALA A 167 -16.95 -91.89 -5.71
CA ALA A 167 -15.79 -92.63 -6.20
C ALA A 167 -14.92 -93.15 -5.04
N GLU A 168 -14.69 -92.34 -4.00
CA GLU A 168 -14.00 -92.76 -2.77
C GLU A 168 -14.74 -93.90 -2.05
N ARG A 169 -16.08 -93.84 -1.96
CA ARG A 169 -16.89 -94.95 -1.42
C ARG A 169 -16.82 -96.21 -2.29
N GLN A 170 -16.78 -96.06 -3.61
CA GLN A 170 -16.61 -97.19 -4.54
C GLN A 170 -15.20 -97.81 -4.40
N HIS A 171 -14.15 -96.99 -4.35
CA HIS A 171 -12.79 -97.45 -4.08
C HIS A 171 -12.66 -98.10 -2.69
N ALA A 172 -13.31 -97.57 -1.66
CA ALA A 172 -13.31 -98.19 -0.33
C ALA A 172 -14.03 -99.56 -0.32
N ARG A 173 -15.13 -99.71 -1.07
CA ARG A 173 -15.81 -101.00 -1.28
C ARG A 173 -14.93 -101.99 -2.03
N ALA A 174 -14.37 -101.59 -3.17
CA ALA A 174 -13.46 -102.42 -3.96
C ALA A 174 -12.18 -102.79 -3.17
N ALA A 175 -11.67 -101.90 -2.32
CA ALA A 175 -10.55 -102.18 -1.43
C ALA A 175 -10.93 -103.15 -0.30
N ALA A 176 -12.15 -103.07 0.25
CA ALA A 176 -12.65 -104.04 1.23
C ALA A 176 -12.87 -105.43 0.61
N GLU A 177 -13.37 -105.49 -0.63
CA GLU A 177 -13.50 -106.71 -1.42
C GLU A 177 -12.11 -107.31 -1.76
N ALA A 178 -11.14 -106.47 -2.14
CA ALA A 178 -9.75 -106.88 -2.34
C ALA A 178 -9.09 -107.37 -1.05
N GLN A 179 -9.37 -106.76 0.11
CA GLN A 179 -8.90 -107.25 1.41
C GLN A 179 -9.53 -108.59 1.81
N LEU A 180 -10.77 -108.87 1.39
CA LEU A 180 -11.40 -110.19 1.55
C LEU A 180 -10.72 -111.24 0.66
N GLN A 181 -10.29 -110.88 -0.55
CA GLN A 181 -9.52 -111.75 -1.45
C GLN A 181 -8.05 -111.96 -0.99
N ASP A 182 -7.38 -110.93 -0.46
CA ASP A 182 -6.02 -111.06 0.13
C ASP A 182 -6.04 -111.93 1.40
N ARG A 183 -7.12 -111.86 2.19
CA ARG A 183 -7.36 -112.80 3.31
C ARG A 183 -7.56 -114.26 2.87
N GLN A 184 -7.91 -114.52 1.61
CA GLN A 184 -7.95 -115.88 1.06
C GLN A 184 -6.62 -116.31 0.44
N SER A 185 -5.71 -115.37 0.14
CA SER A 185 -4.46 -115.64 -0.58
C SER A 185 -3.20 -115.67 0.31
N ARG A 186 -3.27 -115.21 1.56
CA ARG A 186 -2.13 -115.22 2.50
C ARG A 186 -2.01 -116.47 3.38
N ARG A 187 -1.68 -117.59 2.73
CA ARG A 187 -0.87 -118.68 3.31
C ARG A 187 0.37 -118.95 2.42
N GLN A 188 1.35 -118.04 2.41
CA GLN A 188 2.80 -118.26 2.22
C GLN A 188 3.56 -116.93 1.98
N GLY A 189 4.84 -116.88 2.37
CA GLY A 189 5.84 -115.83 2.04
C GLY A 189 5.68 -114.49 2.79
N LEU A 190 6.51 -114.10 3.76
CA LEU A 190 7.97 -113.80 3.79
C LEU A 190 8.38 -112.43 3.21
N HIS A 191 8.92 -111.59 4.11
CA HIS A 191 9.86 -110.46 3.99
C HIS A 191 9.93 -109.57 2.72
N CYS A 192 9.73 -108.27 2.93
CA CYS A 192 10.82 -107.25 2.96
C CYS A 192 10.30 -105.95 3.62
N GLY A 193 11.08 -105.30 4.50
CA GLY A 193 11.73 -104.00 4.22
C GLY A 193 10.82 -102.83 4.63
N LEU A 194 11.07 -102.09 5.72
CA LEU A 194 11.95 -100.89 5.75
C LEU A 194 11.75 -100.02 4.49
N GLU A 195 11.38 -98.74 4.59
CA GLU A 195 11.94 -97.73 5.50
C GLU A 195 10.93 -96.73 6.09
N LYS A 196 11.34 -96.05 7.19
CA LYS A 196 10.74 -94.79 7.64
C LYS A 196 11.42 -93.63 6.91
N ALA A 197 10.74 -92.97 5.98
CA ALA A 197 11.17 -91.67 5.47
C ALA A 197 10.58 -90.55 6.35
N PHE A 198 11.46 -89.67 6.84
CA PHE A 198 11.08 -88.50 7.64
C PHE A 198 10.29 -87.47 6.81
N LEU A 199 9.36 -86.76 7.46
CA LEU A 199 9.03 -85.39 7.06
C LEU A 199 10.26 -84.51 7.29
N PRO A 200 10.59 -83.64 6.33
CA PRO A 200 10.92 -82.28 6.68
C PRO A 200 9.86 -81.32 6.14
N SER A 201 9.27 -80.58 7.05
CA SER A 201 8.65 -79.29 6.78
C SER A 201 9.63 -78.38 6.04
N GLY A 202 9.37 -78.08 4.77
CA GLY A 202 9.89 -76.88 4.15
C GLY A 202 9.12 -75.68 4.67
N LEU A 203 9.77 -74.79 5.42
CA LEU A 203 9.22 -73.47 5.71
C LEU A 203 9.02 -72.69 4.40
N PRO A 204 7.98 -71.86 4.28
CA PRO A 204 7.94 -70.86 3.23
C PRO A 204 9.04 -69.83 3.53
N ASP A 205 10.05 -69.75 2.66
CA ASP A 205 10.97 -68.63 2.71
C ASP A 205 10.20 -67.35 2.36
N GLN A 206 9.91 -66.60 3.41
CA GLN A 206 9.37 -65.27 3.32
C GLN A 206 10.42 -64.39 2.63
N CYS A 207 10.27 -64.18 1.32
CA CYS A 207 10.77 -62.95 0.70
C CYS A 207 9.95 -61.77 1.23
N HIS A 208 10.15 -61.44 2.51
CA HIS A 208 9.79 -60.17 3.10
C HIS A 208 10.60 -59.09 2.38
N THR A 209 10.00 -58.48 1.36
CA THR A 209 10.39 -57.16 0.86
C THR A 209 9.97 -56.09 1.86
N THR A 210 10.45 -56.21 3.11
CA THR A 210 10.21 -55.25 4.20
C THR A 210 11.34 -54.22 4.33
N SER A 211 12.39 -54.32 3.52
CA SER A 211 13.23 -53.18 3.19
C SER A 211 12.83 -52.64 1.82
N PRO A 212 12.24 -51.43 1.72
CA PRO A 212 12.24 -50.68 0.48
C PRO A 212 13.70 -50.49 0.08
N SER A 213 14.05 -50.76 -1.18
CA SER A 213 15.41 -50.49 -1.65
C SER A 213 15.74 -49.01 -1.38
N SER A 214 16.91 -48.72 -0.82
CA SER A 214 17.31 -47.36 -0.42
C SER A 214 17.22 -46.36 -1.57
N HIS A 215 17.33 -46.83 -2.81
CA HIS A 215 17.08 -46.08 -4.03
C HIS A 215 15.66 -45.51 -4.15
N HIS A 216 14.63 -46.22 -3.67
CA HIS A 216 13.25 -45.74 -3.75
C HIS A 216 12.99 -44.62 -2.74
N ILE A 217 13.50 -44.78 -1.51
CA ILE A 217 13.43 -43.73 -0.47
C ILE A 217 14.18 -42.47 -0.93
N ALA A 218 15.41 -42.61 -1.44
CA ALA A 218 16.17 -41.48 -1.97
C ALA A 218 15.46 -40.78 -3.16
N ALA A 219 14.79 -41.55 -4.02
CA ALA A 219 13.98 -40.99 -5.12
C ALA A 219 12.72 -40.26 -4.62
N ILE A 220 12.02 -40.79 -3.61
CA ILE A 220 10.86 -40.15 -2.98
C ILE A 220 11.28 -38.87 -2.26
N VAL A 221 12.31 -38.90 -1.42
CA VAL A 221 12.83 -37.70 -0.74
C VAL A 221 13.28 -36.65 -1.77
N SER A 222 14.06 -37.05 -2.79
CA SER A 222 14.50 -36.11 -3.83
C SER A 222 13.35 -35.54 -4.67
N THR A 223 12.29 -36.32 -4.95
CA THR A 223 11.11 -35.80 -5.67
C THR A 223 10.22 -34.93 -4.80
N VAL A 224 10.07 -35.23 -3.50
CA VAL A 224 9.33 -34.37 -2.55
C VAL A 224 10.10 -33.06 -2.33
N GLU A 225 11.40 -33.10 -2.08
CA GLU A 225 12.26 -31.90 -2.01
C GLU A 225 12.16 -31.09 -3.31
N ARG A 226 12.33 -31.71 -4.48
CA ARG A 226 12.16 -31.02 -5.77
C ARG A 226 10.75 -30.49 -6.01
N GLN A 227 9.70 -31.07 -5.44
CA GLN A 227 8.34 -30.52 -5.54
C GLN A 227 8.06 -29.44 -4.50
N ASN A 228 8.70 -29.44 -3.33
CA ASN A 228 8.52 -28.43 -2.29
C ASN A 228 9.36 -27.17 -2.58
N TYR A 229 10.65 -27.33 -2.91
CA TYR A 229 11.54 -26.20 -3.22
C TYR A 229 11.18 -25.44 -4.50
N TYR A 230 10.45 -26.06 -5.43
CA TYR A 230 10.08 -25.46 -6.72
C TYR A 230 8.61 -25.03 -6.81
N LYS A 231 7.77 -25.29 -5.79
CA LYS A 231 6.43 -24.69 -5.72
C LYS A 231 6.55 -23.20 -5.36
N PRO A 232 5.92 -22.28 -6.11
CA PRO A 232 5.87 -20.87 -5.74
C PRO A 232 5.17 -20.71 -4.39
N ARG A 233 5.88 -20.22 -3.35
CA ARG A 233 5.31 -20.04 -2.01
C ARG A 233 4.08 -19.12 -2.07
N LEU A 234 3.00 -19.53 -1.42
CA LEU A 234 1.68 -18.95 -1.65
C LEU A 234 1.55 -17.51 -1.13
N TYR A 235 2.36 -17.11 -0.13
CA TYR A 235 2.40 -15.72 0.34
C TYR A 235 2.90 -14.74 -0.72
N TYR A 236 3.88 -15.11 -1.58
CA TYR A 236 4.35 -14.24 -2.66
C TYR A 236 3.21 -13.90 -3.64
N ARG A 237 2.46 -14.93 -4.09
CA ARG A 237 1.28 -14.75 -4.95
C ARG A 237 0.19 -13.93 -4.27
N ARG A 238 -0.16 -14.22 -3.01
CA ARG A 238 -1.21 -13.48 -2.27
C ARG A 238 -0.87 -12.01 -2.03
N ARG A 239 0.42 -11.65 -1.97
CA ARG A 239 0.90 -10.27 -1.76
C ARG A 239 1.25 -9.55 -3.07
N GLY A 240 1.12 -10.20 -4.24
CA GLY A 240 1.48 -9.62 -5.55
C GLY A 240 2.98 -9.40 -5.76
N ILE A 241 3.83 -10.06 -4.97
CA ILE A 241 5.29 -9.95 -5.03
C ILE A 241 5.81 -11.08 -5.92
N THR A 242 6.57 -10.76 -6.96
CA THR A 242 7.17 -11.76 -7.86
C THR A 242 8.08 -12.70 -7.07
N SER A 243 7.88 -14.02 -7.17
CA SER A 243 8.73 -14.96 -6.45
C SER A 243 10.14 -14.96 -7.04
N PRO A 244 11.21 -15.06 -6.21
CA PRO A 244 12.56 -15.31 -6.71
C PRO A 244 12.67 -16.59 -7.57
N MET A 245 11.73 -17.54 -7.41
CA MET A 245 11.66 -18.76 -8.21
C MET A 245 10.96 -18.59 -9.56
N ASP A 246 10.02 -17.63 -9.70
CA ASP A 246 9.35 -17.37 -10.98
C ASP A 246 10.40 -16.93 -12.03
N ARG A 247 11.35 -16.07 -11.62
CA ARG A 247 12.48 -15.63 -12.45
C ARG A 247 13.41 -16.75 -12.93
N ARG A 248 13.43 -17.92 -12.27
CA ARG A 248 14.24 -19.07 -12.73
C ARG A 248 13.52 -19.89 -13.80
N LEU A 249 12.18 -19.93 -13.76
CA LEU A 249 11.35 -20.64 -14.74
C LEU A 249 11.19 -19.88 -16.07
N GLU A 250 11.39 -18.56 -16.06
CA GLU A 250 11.42 -17.73 -17.28
C GLU A 250 12.74 -17.82 -18.07
N SER A 251 13.74 -18.59 -17.59
CA SER A 251 14.99 -18.83 -18.31
C SER A 251 14.70 -19.70 -19.56
N PRO A 252 14.99 -19.25 -20.79
CA PRO A 252 14.83 -20.09 -21.97
C PRO A 252 15.76 -21.30 -21.89
N LEU A 253 15.22 -22.49 -22.20
CA LEU A 253 16.01 -23.71 -22.36
C LEU A 253 17.04 -23.52 -23.49
N ARG A 254 18.28 -23.16 -23.13
CA ARG A 254 19.43 -23.25 -24.03
C ARG A 254 19.75 -24.71 -24.28
N CYS A 255 19.07 -25.31 -25.25
CA CYS A 255 19.59 -26.47 -25.95
C CYS A 255 20.76 -26.00 -26.82
N GLY A 256 21.95 -26.53 -26.59
CA GLY A 256 23.16 -26.15 -27.32
C GLY A 256 24.28 -27.12 -27.02
N MET A 257 24.71 -27.86 -28.04
CA MET A 257 25.80 -28.83 -27.91
C MET A 257 27.16 -28.14 -27.69
N SER A 258 28.05 -28.87 -27.05
CA SER A 258 29.35 -28.41 -26.53
C SER A 258 30.31 -27.89 -27.59
N THR A 259 31.06 -26.84 -27.24
CA THR A 259 32.51 -26.76 -27.48
C THR A 259 33.18 -25.90 -26.39
N SER A 260 34.48 -26.13 -26.18
CA SER A 260 35.33 -25.59 -25.12
C SER A 260 35.64 -24.08 -25.20
N GLY A 261 35.86 -23.42 -24.05
CA GLY A 261 36.57 -22.13 -24.00
C GLY A 261 36.43 -21.32 -22.68
N GLU A 262 37.55 -21.19 -21.97
CA GLU A 262 37.99 -20.05 -21.12
C GLU A 262 37.16 -19.52 -19.91
N THR A 263 37.57 -19.95 -18.71
CA THR A 263 38.21 -19.15 -17.64
C THR A 263 37.66 -17.77 -17.18
N GLN A 264 36.94 -17.78 -16.03
CA GLN A 264 36.91 -16.75 -14.94
C GLN A 264 36.37 -15.31 -15.17
N PRO A 265 36.04 -14.53 -14.09
CA PRO A 265 35.27 -14.90 -12.89
C PRO A 265 34.22 -13.82 -12.47
N MET A 266 33.41 -14.14 -11.45
CA MET A 266 32.51 -13.19 -10.76
C MET A 266 33.26 -12.06 -10.02
N PRO A 267 32.74 -10.81 -9.98
CA PRO A 267 33.12 -9.81 -8.99
C PRO A 267 32.40 -10.03 -7.66
N LEU A 268 33.13 -9.87 -6.56
CA LEU A 268 32.69 -10.15 -5.20
C LEU A 268 31.79 -9.05 -4.59
N LEU A 269 30.99 -9.48 -3.60
CA LEU A 269 30.29 -8.62 -2.65
C LEU A 269 31.25 -7.63 -1.96
N ARG A 270 30.85 -6.36 -1.85
CA ARG A 270 31.52 -5.35 -1.02
C ARG A 270 30.59 -4.91 0.11
N PRO A 271 30.89 -5.24 1.38
CA PRO A 271 30.18 -4.66 2.52
C PRO A 271 30.79 -3.29 2.86
N CYS A 272 29.96 -2.25 2.91
CA CYS A 272 30.33 -0.98 3.54
C CYS A 272 29.56 -0.82 4.86
N LEU A 273 30.24 -1.10 5.97
CA LEU A 273 29.81 -0.70 7.30
C LEU A 273 30.09 0.79 7.52
N SER A 274 29.10 1.52 8.03
CA SER A 274 29.24 2.82 8.68
C SER A 274 27.95 3.01 9.50
N SER A 275 27.91 2.99 10.83
CA SER A 275 28.85 3.41 11.89
C SER A 275 29.07 4.92 11.97
N MET A 276 28.03 5.62 12.45
CA MET A 276 28.10 6.80 13.34
C MET A 276 26.78 6.79 14.13
N ALA A 277 26.76 6.46 15.42
CA ALA A 277 27.25 7.23 16.58
C ALA A 277 26.10 7.99 17.27
N PHE A 278 25.87 7.63 18.54
CA PHE A 278 24.98 8.29 19.48
C PHE A 278 25.29 9.78 19.64
N VAL A 279 24.26 10.61 19.79
CA VAL A 279 24.30 11.71 20.77
C VAL A 279 23.00 11.71 21.56
N ALA A 280 23.05 11.20 22.79
CA ALA A 280 22.00 11.43 23.77
C ALA A 280 22.12 12.85 24.32
N ARG A 281 20.99 13.51 24.59
CA ARG A 281 20.96 14.75 25.37
C ARG A 281 19.78 14.74 26.32
N GLU A 282 20.00 14.20 27.50
CA GLU A 282 19.14 14.46 28.65
C GLU A 282 19.38 15.88 29.18
N LYS A 283 18.32 16.56 29.61
CA LYS A 283 18.41 17.41 30.80
C LYS A 283 17.04 17.55 31.48
N THR A 284 17.05 17.30 32.78
CA THR A 284 15.91 17.28 33.71
C THR A 284 15.40 18.67 34.07
N GLY A 285 14.12 18.76 34.46
CA GLY A 285 13.49 19.98 34.99
C GLY A 285 12.09 19.73 35.56
N VAL A 286 11.92 19.99 36.87
CA VAL A 286 10.73 19.67 37.70
C VAL A 286 10.31 21.00 38.36
N THR A 287 9.04 21.41 38.56
CA THR A 287 7.83 20.71 39.05
C THR A 287 6.58 21.52 38.64
N SER A 288 5.35 20.94 38.68
CA SER A 288 4.18 21.47 39.45
C SER A 288 2.78 21.11 38.92
N SER A 289 2.03 20.36 39.75
CA SER A 289 0.58 20.47 40.08
C SER A 289 -0.51 20.61 39.00
N SER A 290 -1.37 19.59 38.94
CA SER A 290 -2.81 19.67 38.62
C SER A 290 -3.60 20.53 39.63
N PRO A 291 -4.89 20.85 39.40
CA PRO A 291 -5.93 19.94 39.95
C PRO A 291 -7.26 19.80 39.15
N SER A 292 -7.91 18.65 39.40
CA SER A 292 -9.37 18.38 39.49
C SER A 292 -10.38 18.74 38.38
N THR A 293 -10.98 17.64 37.87
CA THR A 293 -12.32 17.39 37.27
C THR A 293 -13.54 18.04 37.98
N PRO A 294 -14.75 18.10 37.38
CA PRO A 294 -15.66 16.92 37.38
C PRO A 294 -16.60 16.67 36.15
N LEU A 295 -16.79 15.38 35.87
CA LEU A 295 -17.98 14.63 35.40
C LEU A 295 -19.28 15.35 34.97
N ARG A 296 -19.92 14.84 33.90
CA ARG A 296 -21.29 14.24 33.95
C ARG A 296 -21.63 13.30 32.77
N HIS A 297 -22.38 12.24 33.10
CA HIS A 297 -23.20 11.27 32.32
C HIS A 297 -23.10 11.24 30.77
N VAL A 298 -22.82 10.08 30.13
CA VAL A 298 -23.62 8.83 30.04
C VAL A 298 -24.94 9.01 29.29
N VAL A 299 -24.93 8.58 28.02
CA VAL A 299 -26.06 7.89 27.36
C VAL A 299 -25.48 6.68 26.65
N GLU A 300 -25.97 5.50 26.97
CA GLU A 300 -25.57 4.24 26.34
C GLU A 300 -26.25 4.12 24.98
N GLY A 301 -25.47 3.83 23.94
CA GLY A 301 -25.97 3.47 22.61
C GLY A 301 -25.56 2.04 22.29
N ASN A 302 -26.43 1.08 22.58
CA ASN A 302 -26.23 -0.33 22.23
C ASN A 302 -26.12 -0.49 20.71
N ALA A 303 -24.93 -0.83 20.23
CA ALA A 303 -24.71 -1.32 18.88
C ALA A 303 -23.70 -2.47 18.94
N THR A 304 -24.22 -3.69 18.82
CA THR A 304 -23.44 -4.92 18.60
C THR A 304 -22.63 -4.81 17.31
N PRO A 305 -21.30 -4.94 17.35
CA PRO A 305 -20.50 -5.26 16.18
C PRO A 305 -20.29 -6.78 16.15
N GLU A 306 -20.87 -7.45 15.15
CA GLU A 306 -20.56 -8.84 14.85
C GLU A 306 -19.06 -9.03 14.54
N LEU A 307 -18.62 -10.29 14.60
CA LEU A 307 -17.21 -10.68 14.55
C LEU A 307 -16.49 -10.14 13.29
N SER A 308 -15.51 -9.26 13.51
CA SER A 308 -14.35 -9.16 12.62
C SER A 308 -13.08 -9.42 13.42
N SER A 309 -12.49 -10.59 13.19
CA SER A 309 -11.28 -11.09 13.85
C SER A 309 -10.01 -10.45 13.28
N HIS A 310 -9.94 -9.12 13.31
CA HIS A 310 -8.67 -8.40 13.20
C HIS A 310 -8.24 -7.87 14.57
N THR A 311 -7.27 -8.56 15.17
CA THR A 311 -6.44 -8.14 16.31
C THR A 311 -5.50 -6.97 15.96
N GLY A 312 -6.04 -5.96 15.26
CA GLY A 312 -5.37 -4.68 15.06
C GLY A 312 -4.99 -4.09 16.41
N THR A 313 -3.69 -3.88 16.60
CA THR A 313 -3.11 -3.47 17.88
C THR A 313 -3.81 -2.23 18.46
N LYS A 314 -3.92 -2.17 19.79
CA LYS A 314 -4.62 -1.07 20.49
C LYS A 314 -4.13 0.32 20.04
N SER A 315 -2.86 0.42 19.66
CA SER A 315 -2.21 1.59 19.06
C SER A 315 -2.86 2.07 17.75
N GLY A 316 -3.10 1.18 16.78
CA GLY A 316 -3.67 1.56 15.47
C GLY A 316 -5.11 2.09 15.56
N ARG A 317 -5.95 1.45 16.39
CA ARG A 317 -7.33 1.92 16.64
C ARG A 317 -7.35 3.28 17.34
N HIS A 318 -6.41 3.53 18.25
CA HIS A 318 -6.24 4.82 18.92
C HIS A 318 -5.79 5.92 17.95
N LEU A 319 -4.76 5.67 17.12
CA LEU A 319 -4.31 6.59 16.07
C LEU A 319 -5.45 6.99 15.12
N ALA A 320 -6.26 6.02 14.67
CA ALA A 320 -7.42 6.29 13.82
C ALA A 320 -8.50 7.14 14.55
N ALA A 321 -8.69 6.96 15.86
CA ALA A 321 -9.60 7.79 16.66
C ALA A 321 -9.09 9.23 16.82
N VAL A 322 -7.79 9.42 17.09
CA VAL A 322 -7.15 10.75 17.17
C VAL A 322 -7.23 11.47 15.83
N CYS A 323 -6.91 10.79 14.71
CA CYS A 323 -7.06 11.36 13.36
C CYS A 323 -8.49 11.80 13.06
N ARG A 324 -9.51 11.05 13.52
CA ARG A 324 -10.93 11.43 13.39
C ARG A 324 -11.31 12.62 14.27
N SER A 325 -10.78 12.72 15.49
CA SER A 325 -10.99 13.91 16.34
C SER A 325 -10.42 15.16 15.69
N LEU A 326 -9.16 15.08 15.28
CA LEU A 326 -8.41 16.17 14.67
C LEU A 326 -9.07 16.66 13.35
N LEU A 327 -9.65 15.75 12.57
CA LEU A 327 -10.45 16.10 11.39
C LEU A 327 -11.72 16.90 11.75
N ARG A 328 -12.41 16.56 12.85
CA ARG A 328 -13.59 17.34 13.31
C ARG A 328 -13.18 18.72 13.78
N GLU A 329 -12.07 18.84 14.51
CA GLU A 329 -11.50 20.14 14.93
C GLU A 329 -11.14 21.02 13.72
N ILE A 330 -10.49 20.46 12.69
CA ILE A 330 -10.20 21.17 11.43
C ILE A 330 -11.48 21.63 10.72
N LEU A 331 -12.52 20.79 10.69
CA LEU A 331 -13.80 21.16 10.10
C LEU A 331 -14.56 22.22 10.92
N ALA A 332 -14.44 22.22 12.25
CA ALA A 332 -14.99 23.26 13.11
C ALA A 332 -14.30 24.60 12.89
N MET A 333 -12.96 24.65 12.95
CA MET A 333 -12.18 25.86 12.65
C MET A 333 -12.46 26.40 11.25
N ARG A 334 -12.67 25.53 10.25
CA ARG A 334 -13.05 25.96 8.90
C ARG A 334 -14.41 26.65 8.87
N ARG A 335 -15.39 26.21 9.68
CA ARG A 335 -16.68 26.89 9.83
C ARG A 335 -16.49 28.24 10.54
N GLU A 336 -15.78 28.28 11.66
CA GLU A 336 -15.50 29.54 12.36
C GLU A 336 -14.78 30.57 11.48
N TYR A 337 -13.87 30.13 10.60
CA TYR A 337 -13.26 31.00 9.59
C TYR A 337 -14.29 31.54 8.59
N GLN A 338 -15.21 30.70 8.11
CA GLN A 338 -16.29 31.10 7.22
C GLN A 338 -17.26 32.07 7.90
N ASP A 339 -17.57 31.85 9.17
CA ASP A 339 -18.43 32.72 9.98
C ASP A 339 -17.78 34.11 10.19
N CYS A 340 -16.48 34.15 10.51
CA CYS A 340 -15.73 35.40 10.60
C CYS A 340 -15.67 36.13 9.25
N ASN A 341 -15.48 35.39 8.15
CA ASN A 341 -15.45 35.95 6.79
C ASN A 341 -16.83 36.45 6.33
N ALA A 342 -17.92 35.84 6.81
CA ALA A 342 -19.28 36.33 6.60
C ALA A 342 -19.54 37.61 7.39
N ALA A 343 -19.09 37.67 8.64
CA ALA A 343 -19.22 38.84 9.51
C ALA A 343 -18.46 40.08 9.01
N LEU A 344 -17.43 39.93 8.17
CA LEU A 344 -16.77 41.07 7.51
C LEU A 344 -17.67 41.85 6.53
N ASN A 345 -18.84 41.31 6.15
CA ASN A 345 -19.81 42.02 5.32
C ASN A 345 -20.78 42.89 6.14
N ASP A 346 -20.72 42.85 7.47
CA ASP A 346 -21.52 43.70 8.36
C ASP A 346 -20.79 45.04 8.59
N PRO A 347 -21.37 46.20 8.19
CA PRO A 347 -20.75 47.50 8.39
C PRO A 347 -20.64 47.94 9.86
N LEU A 348 -21.28 47.23 10.79
CA LEU A 348 -21.19 47.49 12.24
C LEU A 348 -20.16 46.61 12.96
N ALA A 349 -19.54 45.65 12.28
CA ALA A 349 -18.60 44.72 12.89
C ALA A 349 -17.17 45.30 13.03
N ASP A 350 -16.46 44.91 14.09
CA ASP A 350 -15.03 45.22 14.25
C ASP A 350 -14.20 44.39 13.25
N THR A 351 -13.94 44.99 12.10
CA THR A 351 -13.15 44.40 11.01
C THR A 351 -11.70 44.10 11.41
N VAL A 352 -11.14 44.79 12.42
CA VAL A 352 -9.76 44.59 12.89
C VAL A 352 -9.69 43.34 13.76
N GLU A 353 -10.60 43.17 14.72
CA GLU A 353 -10.68 41.97 15.55
C GLU A 353 -11.14 40.74 14.74
N LEU A 354 -12.05 40.89 13.77
CA LEU A 354 -12.37 39.82 12.82
C LEU A 354 -11.13 39.39 12.02
N SER A 355 -10.37 40.34 11.46
CA SER A 355 -9.12 40.05 10.74
C SER A 355 -8.07 39.39 11.64
N ARG A 356 -7.99 39.78 12.92
CA ARG A 356 -7.11 39.16 13.92
C ARG A 356 -7.52 37.72 14.22
N ARG A 357 -8.83 37.48 14.42
CA ARG A 357 -9.39 36.15 14.66
C ARG A 357 -9.18 35.23 13.45
N MET A 358 -9.41 35.71 12.23
CA MET A 358 -9.16 34.94 11.00
C MET A 358 -7.70 34.53 10.85
N ARG A 359 -6.73 35.43 11.12
CA ARG A 359 -5.30 35.10 11.12
C ARG A 359 -4.95 34.03 12.17
N ASN A 360 -5.53 34.12 13.37
CA ASN A 360 -5.33 33.11 14.41
C ASN A 360 -5.88 31.74 13.99
N ILE A 361 -7.12 31.69 13.48
CA ILE A 361 -7.75 30.46 12.98
C ILE A 361 -6.92 29.84 11.84
N MET A 362 -6.41 30.64 10.90
CA MET A 362 -5.53 30.16 9.83
C MET A 362 -4.26 29.49 10.38
N ASN A 363 -3.56 30.16 11.30
CA ASN A 363 -2.34 29.64 11.92
C ASN A 363 -2.58 28.33 12.69
N GLU A 364 -3.72 28.20 13.37
CA GLU A 364 -4.10 26.97 14.08
C GLU A 364 -4.53 25.86 13.12
N LEU A 365 -5.26 26.19 12.05
CA LEU A 365 -5.67 25.26 11.02
C LEU A 365 -4.44 24.67 10.31
N ASP A 366 -3.44 25.48 9.96
CA ASP A 366 -2.19 24.99 9.38
C ASP A 366 -1.44 24.05 10.34
N ARG A 367 -1.32 24.41 11.62
CA ARG A 367 -0.70 23.54 12.65
C ARG A 367 -1.43 22.20 12.76
N LYS A 368 -2.76 22.22 12.82
CA LYS A 368 -3.61 21.03 12.95
C LYS A 368 -3.60 20.16 11.68
N VAL A 369 -3.53 20.76 10.49
CA VAL A 369 -3.34 20.04 9.22
C VAL A 369 -1.96 19.36 9.16
N HIS A 370 -0.90 20.03 9.64
CA HIS A 370 0.43 19.41 9.74
C HIS A 370 0.44 18.24 10.74
N GLN A 371 -0.20 18.39 11.91
CA GLN A 371 -0.41 17.30 12.87
C GLN A 371 -1.15 16.11 12.22
N LEU A 372 -2.20 16.37 11.44
CA LEU A 372 -2.97 15.32 10.77
C LEU A 372 -2.15 14.57 9.71
N ARG A 373 -1.33 15.29 8.92
CA ARG A 373 -0.40 14.68 7.96
C ARG A 373 0.62 13.78 8.67
N SER A 374 1.23 14.27 9.74
CA SER A 374 2.19 13.51 10.55
C SER A 374 1.57 12.24 11.15
N LEU A 375 0.39 12.35 11.76
CA LEU A 375 -0.32 11.20 12.34
C LEU A 375 -0.74 10.17 11.28
N ARG A 376 -1.15 10.59 10.07
CA ARG A 376 -1.41 9.66 8.97
C ARG A 376 -0.15 8.97 8.45
N GLN A 377 0.99 9.66 8.42
CA GLN A 377 2.27 9.04 8.06
C GLN A 377 2.70 8.01 9.11
N GLN A 378 2.51 8.30 10.40
CA GLN A 378 2.72 7.34 11.49
C GLN A 378 1.75 6.15 11.39
N GLN A 379 0.48 6.38 11.07
CA GLN A 379 -0.50 5.32 10.86
C GLN A 379 -0.06 4.37 9.72
N ALA A 380 0.33 4.90 8.57
CA ALA A 380 0.84 4.10 7.46
C ALA A 380 2.07 3.27 7.87
N ALA A 381 3.03 3.86 8.58
CA ALA A 381 4.20 3.15 9.07
C ALA A 381 3.89 2.06 10.10
N VAL A 382 2.81 2.20 10.89
CA VAL A 382 2.32 1.14 11.80
C VAL A 382 1.60 0.05 11.01
N GLU A 383 0.79 0.40 10.02
CA GLU A 383 0.11 -0.57 9.14
C GLU A 383 1.12 -1.41 8.34
N ASP A 384 2.20 -0.81 7.84
CA ASP A 384 3.26 -1.54 7.12
C ASP A 384 4.07 -2.46 8.04
N LYS A 385 4.31 -2.06 9.30
CA LYS A 385 4.89 -2.95 10.33
C LYS A 385 3.98 -4.13 10.67
N LEU A 386 2.65 -3.93 10.70
CA LEU A 386 1.69 -5.01 10.90
C LEU A 386 1.68 -5.97 9.70
N LYS A 387 1.64 -5.45 8.46
CA LYS A 387 1.74 -6.28 7.24
C LYS A 387 3.01 -7.14 7.23
N LEU A 388 4.16 -6.57 7.66
CA LEU A 388 5.43 -7.29 7.80
C LEU A 388 5.35 -8.38 8.88
N HIS A 389 4.80 -8.06 10.06
CA HIS A 389 4.60 -9.03 11.14
C HIS A 389 3.72 -10.21 10.70
N ASP A 390 2.59 -9.92 10.04
CA ASP A 390 1.68 -10.96 9.53
C ASP A 390 2.37 -11.83 8.46
N MET A 391 3.20 -11.23 7.60
CA MET A 391 4.03 -11.99 6.66
C MET A 391 5.06 -12.88 7.37
N MET A 392 5.68 -12.43 8.48
CA MET A 392 6.57 -13.30 9.25
C MET A 392 5.81 -14.46 9.92
N LEU A 393 4.57 -14.24 10.37
CA LEU A 393 3.72 -15.32 10.89
C LEU A 393 3.33 -16.33 9.79
N GLU A 394 2.98 -15.86 8.58
CA GLU A 394 2.76 -16.74 7.43
C GLU A 394 4.01 -17.58 7.11
N ILE A 395 5.20 -16.96 7.11
CA ILE A 395 6.48 -17.66 6.87
C ILE A 395 6.78 -18.68 7.98
N ALA A 396 6.54 -18.34 9.25
CA ALA A 396 6.73 -19.25 10.37
C ALA A 396 5.78 -20.45 10.30
N ALA A 397 4.51 -20.23 9.94
CA ALA A 397 3.53 -21.30 9.75
C ALA A 397 3.89 -22.22 8.57
N GLU A 398 4.33 -21.67 7.43
CA GLU A 398 4.83 -22.46 6.30
C GLU A 398 6.08 -23.27 6.68
N ASN A 399 7.04 -22.68 7.43
CA ASN A 399 8.23 -23.39 7.88
C ASN A 399 7.88 -24.53 8.86
N ASN A 400 7.01 -24.30 9.85
CA ASN A 400 6.54 -25.34 10.77
C ASN A 400 5.84 -26.49 10.03
N TYR A 401 5.08 -26.19 8.98
CA TYR A 401 4.45 -27.21 8.13
C TYR A 401 5.49 -28.02 7.34
N CYS A 402 6.52 -27.37 6.81
CA CYS A 402 7.65 -28.08 6.19
C CYS A 402 8.41 -28.96 7.19
N GLU A 403 8.69 -28.45 8.40
CA GLU A 403 9.34 -29.21 9.47
C GLU A 403 8.50 -30.43 9.89
N SER A 404 7.17 -30.29 9.98
CA SER A 404 6.26 -31.42 10.22
C SER A 404 6.38 -32.48 9.12
N ILE A 405 6.32 -32.09 7.84
CA ILE A 405 6.47 -33.03 6.71
C ILE A 405 7.84 -33.73 6.73
N TYR A 406 8.92 -33.01 7.05
CA TYR A 406 10.23 -33.62 7.17
C TYR A 406 10.32 -34.55 8.38
N GLY A 407 9.63 -34.25 9.48
CA GLY A 407 9.44 -35.15 10.62
C GLY A 407 8.72 -36.44 10.21
N ASP A 408 7.53 -36.32 9.63
CA ASP A 408 6.71 -37.45 9.16
C ASP A 408 7.49 -38.34 8.18
N LEU A 409 8.23 -37.74 7.25
CA LEU A 409 9.11 -38.47 6.31
C LEU A 409 10.26 -39.19 7.03
N LEU A 410 10.89 -38.55 8.02
CA LEU A 410 11.98 -39.17 8.79
C LEU A 410 11.49 -40.29 9.71
N GLU A 411 10.25 -40.23 10.20
CA GLU A 411 9.61 -41.34 10.90
C GLU A 411 9.30 -42.50 9.94
N LEU A 412 8.68 -42.22 8.78
CA LEU A 412 8.36 -43.22 7.76
C LEU A 412 9.60 -43.93 7.17
N ILE A 413 10.77 -43.30 7.25
CA ILE A 413 12.06 -43.88 6.81
C ILE A 413 12.72 -44.74 7.91
N ARG A 414 12.30 -44.57 9.18
CA ARG A 414 12.82 -45.32 10.34
C ARG A 414 11.95 -46.50 10.76
N SER A 415 10.65 -46.47 10.40
CA SER A 415 9.69 -47.57 10.54
C SER A 415 9.83 -48.61 9.43
#